data_AF-A0A2R6C1A1-F1
#
_entry.id   AF-A0A2R6C1A1-F1
#
_cell.length_a   1.000
_cell.length_b   1.000
_cell.length_c   1.000
_cell.angle_alpha   90.00
_cell.angle_beta   90.00
_cell.angle_gamma   90.00
#
_symmetry.space_group_name_H-M   'P 1'
#
loop_
_entity.id
_entity.type
_entity.pdbx_description
1 polymer ?
#
loop_
_entity_poly.entity_id
_entity_poly.type
_entity_poly.pdbx_seq_one_letter_code
_entity_poly.pdbx_strand_id
1 'polypeptide(L)'
;MAKKVRQIDAMKSPRFTQVATFARLPNLRTLKNIHAVFLGIPFDDGTTYRTGARLGPQAIREQSRLLRPYNMFLDVSPFESL
;
A
#
# COMPACT_ATOMS: atom_id res chain seq x y z
N MET A 1 13.72 4.96 -19.50
CA MET A 1 12.44 4.24 -19.24
C MET A 1 12.04 4.50 -17.80
N ALA A 2 10.85 5.07 -17.56
CA ALA A 2 10.34 5.23 -16.20
C ALA A 2 10.07 3.83 -15.59
N LYS A 3 10.56 3.60 -14.37
CA LYS A 3 10.36 2.32 -13.68
C LYS A 3 8.87 2.20 -13.34
N LYS A 4 8.17 1.24 -13.97
CA LYS A 4 6.75 1.00 -13.72
C LYS A 4 6.56 0.63 -12.24
N VAL A 5 5.83 1.46 -11.50
CA VAL A 5 5.55 1.25 -10.07
C VAL A 5 4.49 0.16 -9.95
N ARG A 6 4.89 -1.02 -9.48
CA ARG A 6 4.00 -2.16 -9.29
C ARG A 6 4.27 -2.86 -7.97
N GLN A 7 3.35 -3.73 -7.57
CA GLN A 7 3.54 -4.56 -6.37
C GLN A 7 4.75 -5.49 -6.53
N ILE A 8 5.40 -5.80 -5.42
CA ILE A 8 6.47 -6.81 -5.40
C ILE A 8 5.90 -8.19 -5.75
N ASP A 9 6.56 -8.90 -6.66
CA ASP A 9 6.22 -10.25 -7.07
C ASP A 9 6.26 -11.22 -5.89
N ALA A 10 5.10 -11.83 -5.59
CA ALA A 10 4.94 -12.76 -4.47
C ALA A 10 5.67 -14.10 -4.68
N MET A 11 5.99 -14.48 -5.92
CA MET A 11 6.76 -15.68 -6.23
C MET A 11 8.26 -15.48 -6.00
N LYS A 12 8.74 -14.22 -6.02
CA LYS A 12 10.15 -13.88 -5.79
C LYS A 12 10.44 -13.43 -4.36
N SER A 13 9.46 -12.80 -3.70
CA SER A 13 9.54 -12.37 -2.31
C SER A 13 8.25 -12.78 -1.60
N PRO A 14 8.31 -13.66 -0.59
CA PRO A 14 7.13 -14.06 0.16
C PRO A 14 6.47 -12.86 0.84
N ARG A 15 5.13 -12.89 0.97
CA ARG A 15 4.33 -11.76 1.48
C ARG A 15 4.64 -11.36 2.92
N PHE A 16 5.18 -12.28 3.72
CA PHE A 16 5.58 -12.02 5.10
C PHE A 16 6.98 -11.40 5.24
N THR A 17 7.66 -11.16 4.13
CA THR A 17 8.99 -10.51 4.10
C THR A 17 8.86 -9.05 3.63
N GLN A 18 9.94 -8.27 3.82
CA GLN A 18 10.06 -6.85 3.45
C GLN A 18 9.35 -5.87 4.40
N VAL A 19 9.67 -4.58 4.23
CA VAL A 19 9.01 -3.47 4.93
C VAL A 19 7.53 -3.42 4.56
N ALA A 20 6.66 -3.27 5.57
CA ALA A 20 5.22 -3.18 5.38
C ALA A 20 4.80 -1.82 4.79
N THR A 21 4.88 -1.69 3.47
CA THR A 21 4.26 -0.61 2.70
C THR A 21 2.84 -1.00 2.26
N PHE A 22 2.04 -0.01 1.85
CA PHE A 22 0.70 -0.30 1.33
C PHE A 22 0.79 -1.16 0.07
N ALA A 23 0.01 -2.24 0.04
CA ALA A 23 -0.11 -3.18 -1.08
C ALA A 23 1.25 -3.71 -1.60
N ARG A 24 2.30 -3.71 -0.76
CA ARG A 24 3.68 -4.06 -1.16
C ARG A 24 4.20 -3.21 -2.34
N LEU A 25 3.77 -1.96 -2.44
CA LEU A 25 4.31 -0.97 -3.38
C LEU A 25 5.66 -0.42 -2.88
N PRO A 26 6.55 0.06 -3.77
CA PRO A 26 7.82 0.63 -3.34
C PRO A 26 7.63 1.88 -2.48
N ASN A 27 8.46 2.03 -1.45
CA ASN A 27 8.59 3.28 -0.70
C ASN A 27 9.47 4.24 -1.50
N LEU A 28 8.87 5.28 -2.07
CA LEU A 28 9.57 6.28 -2.89
C LEU A 28 9.66 7.61 -2.14
N ARG A 29 10.84 8.23 -2.17
CA ARG A 29 11.09 9.56 -1.59
C ARG A 29 11.00 10.70 -2.62
N THR A 30 10.32 10.47 -3.73
CA THR A 30 10.14 11.45 -4.82
C THR A 30 8.73 11.39 -5.36
N LEU A 31 8.24 12.53 -5.84
CA LEU A 31 6.95 12.66 -6.54
C LEU A 31 7.12 12.70 -8.07
N LYS A 32 8.36 12.63 -8.59
CA LYS A 32 8.61 12.62 -10.04
C LYS A 32 8.03 11.36 -10.67
N ASN A 33 7.19 11.52 -11.71
CA ASN A 33 6.55 10.43 -12.44
C ASN A 33 5.64 9.53 -11.56
N ILE A 34 4.93 10.14 -10.61
CA ILE A 34 3.96 9.45 -9.74
C ILE A 34 2.56 10.00 -10.00
N HIS A 35 1.60 9.11 -10.30
CA HIS A 35 0.20 9.49 -10.54
C HIS A 35 -0.63 9.56 -9.25
N ALA A 36 -0.30 8.72 -8.25
CA ALA A 36 -1.01 8.67 -6.98
C ALA A 36 -0.08 8.24 -5.83
N VAL A 37 -0.44 8.62 -4.61
CA VAL A 37 0.32 8.28 -3.38
C VAL A 37 -0.60 7.70 -2.32
N PHE A 38 -0.09 6.72 -1.57
CA PHE A 38 -0.75 6.18 -0.38
C PHE A 38 -0.15 6.83 0.87
N LEU A 39 -0.89 7.77 1.45
CA LEU A 39 -0.50 8.46 2.68
C LEU A 39 -1.31 7.93 3.88
N GLY A 40 -0.64 7.75 5.01
CA GLY A 40 -1.28 7.40 6.28
C GLY A 40 -1.10 8.53 7.28
N ILE A 41 -2.18 8.95 7.93
CA ILE A 41 -2.18 10.00 8.96
C ILE A 41 -2.45 9.32 10.32
N PRO A 42 -1.41 9.03 11.12
CA PRO A 42 -1.57 8.31 12.39
C PRO A 42 -2.00 9.28 13.50
N PHE A 43 -3.29 9.64 13.52
CA PHE A 43 -3.82 10.63 14.45
C PHE A 43 -5.16 10.17 15.03
N ASP A 44 -5.36 10.36 16.35
CA ASP A 44 -6.62 10.07 17.02
C ASP A 44 -6.90 10.96 18.25
N ASP A 45 -6.21 12.10 18.40
CA ASP A 45 -6.41 12.99 19.57
C ASP A 45 -7.82 13.63 19.61
N GLY A 46 -8.55 13.60 18.48
CA GLY A 46 -9.95 14.02 18.41
C GLY A 46 -10.97 12.96 18.85
N THR A 47 -10.54 11.77 19.30
CA THR A 47 -11.46 10.70 19.72
C THR A 47 -12.01 10.94 21.13
N THR A 48 -13.31 10.72 21.33
CA THR A 48 -14.02 11.00 22.60
C THR A 48 -14.25 9.77 23.48
N TYR A 49 -13.91 8.58 23.00
CA TYR A 49 -14.09 7.33 23.74
C TYR A 49 -12.90 6.38 23.57
N ARG A 50 -12.96 5.44 22.62
CA ARG A 50 -11.87 4.47 22.40
C ARG A 50 -10.83 5.03 21.43
N THR A 51 -9.66 5.33 21.96
CA THR A 51 -8.44 5.66 21.19
C THR A 51 -7.87 4.43 20.49
N GLY A 52 -6.93 4.63 19.56
CA GLY A 52 -6.19 3.57 18.88
C GLY A 52 -6.11 3.74 17.36
N ALA A 53 -6.92 4.63 16.77
CA ALA A 53 -6.93 4.87 15.33
C ALA A 53 -5.59 5.40 14.80
N ARG A 54 -4.72 5.98 15.65
CA ARG A 54 -3.34 6.33 15.28
C ARG A 54 -2.51 5.13 14.78
N LEU A 55 -2.86 3.91 15.21
CA LEU A 55 -2.21 2.67 14.76
C LEU A 55 -2.82 2.12 13.44
N GLY A 56 -3.95 2.68 13.01
CA GLY A 56 -4.69 2.26 11.81
C GLY A 56 -3.85 2.23 10.54
N PRO A 57 -3.09 3.29 10.19
CA PRO A 57 -2.24 3.29 9.01
C PRO A 57 -1.21 2.14 8.97
N GLN A 58 -0.65 1.76 10.12
CA GLN A 58 0.26 0.62 10.20
C GLN A 58 -0.50 -0.70 9.98
N ALA A 59 -1.62 -0.89 10.69
CA ALA A 59 -2.45 -2.09 10.55
C ALA A 59 -2.94 -2.30 9.10
N ILE A 60 -3.38 -1.23 8.42
CA ILE A 60 -3.77 -1.28 7.00
C ILE A 60 -2.61 -1.73 6.12
N ARG A 61 -1.40 -1.17 6.31
CA ARG A 61 -0.22 -1.57 5.54
C ARG A 61 0.11 -3.05 5.77
N GLU A 62 0.08 -3.51 7.02
CA GLU A 62 0.34 -4.90 7.36
C GLU A 62 -0.65 -5.86 6.69
N GLN A 63 -1.95 -5.58 6.75
CA GLN A 63 -2.97 -6.45 6.16
C GLN A 63 -3.00 -6.36 4.63
N SER A 64 -2.67 -5.20 4.06
CA SER A 64 -2.62 -5.00 2.60
C SER A 64 -1.61 -5.91 1.89
N ARG A 65 -0.68 -6.56 2.62
CA ARG A 65 0.26 -7.54 2.05
C ARG A 65 -0.42 -8.71 1.34
N LEU A 66 -1.69 -8.98 1.64
CA LEU A 66 -2.48 -10.07 1.06
C LEU A 66 -3.14 -9.69 -0.27
N LEU A 67 -3.21 -8.40 -0.60
CA LEU A 67 -3.80 -7.92 -1.85
C LEU A 67 -3.11 -8.55 -3.07
N ARG A 68 -3.91 -8.92 -4.07
CA ARG A 68 -3.46 -9.41 -5.37
C ARG A 68 -3.41 -8.24 -6.37
N PRO A 69 -2.56 -8.30 -7.39
CA PRO A 69 -2.41 -7.21 -8.37
C PRO A 69 -3.61 -7.07 -9.31
N TYR A 70 -4.42 -8.12 -9.43
CA TYR A 70 -5.53 -8.23 -10.37
C TYR A 70 -6.86 -8.32 -9.64
N ASN A 71 -7.83 -7.54 -10.10
CA ASN A 71 -9.23 -7.62 -9.70
C ASN A 71 -10.03 -8.39 -10.76
N MET A 72 -10.57 -9.54 -10.37
CA MET A 72 -11.33 -10.42 -11.28
C MET A 72 -12.70 -9.88 -11.68
N PHE A 73 -13.37 -9.12 -10.80
CA PHE A 73 -14.72 -8.61 -11.08
C PHE A 73 -14.72 -7.46 -12.07
N LEU A 74 -13.64 -6.68 -12.09
CA LEU A 74 -13.47 -5.53 -12.97
C LEU A 74 -12.54 -5.81 -14.15
N ASP A 75 -11.91 -6.99 -14.19
CA ASP A 75 -10.89 -7.37 -15.19
C ASP A 75 -9.77 -6.34 -15.37
N VAL A 76 -9.22 -5.85 -14.25
CA VAL A 76 -8.18 -4.81 -14.25
C VAL A 76 -7.05 -5.13 -13.27
N SER A 77 -5.87 -4.62 -13.60
CA SER A 77 -4.71 -4.54 -12.71
C SER A 77 -4.49 -3.07 -12.30
N PRO A 78 -5.10 -2.60 -11.18
CA PRO A 78 -5.19 -1.16 -10.89
C PRO A 78 -3.85 -0.44 -10.84
N PHE A 79 -2.81 -1.10 -10.34
CA PHE A 79 -1.47 -0.51 -10.23
C PHE A 79 -0.68 -0.53 -11.54
N GLU A 80 -1.18 -1.19 -12.58
CA GLU A 80 -0.56 -1.18 -13.91
C GLU A 80 -1.21 -0.20 -14.88
N SER A 81 -2.47 0.19 -14.61
CA SER A 81 -3.30 1.08 -15.41
C SER A 81 -3.32 2.53 -14.93
N LEU A 82 -2.57 2.84 -13.86
CA LEU A 82 -2.53 4.14 -13.19
C LEU A 82 -1.45 5.07 -13.76
#